data_AF-A0A6G4ZRN5-F1
#
_entry.id   AF-A0A6G4ZRN5-F1
#
_cell.length_a   1.000
_cell.length_b   1.000
_cell.length_c   1.000
_cell.angle_alpha   90.00
_cell.angle_beta   90.00
_cell.angle_gamma   90.00
#
_symmetry.space_group_name_H-M   'P 1'
#
loop_
_entity.id
_entity.type
_entity.pdbx_description
1 polymer ?
#
loop_
_entity_poly.entity_id
_entity_poly.type
_entity_poly.pdbx_seq_one_letter_code
_entity_poly.pdbx_strand_id
1 'polypeptide(L)'
;MSDSFYKGYWMVTNRCNLNCSYCVLEDAPDQLRRELDLEGKKALVTHLYEKLRFRRLTLSGGEVVIFGKRAPSGFIELLQYIRKYRKNDPKENLEIELYTNGTFIDEKVIEAMDGVIDLVAVTIDGAQDQFLTQIGRNNQKFSHYFERIVGVCRSLSKLGIELKLHSVVSAKNHNQLPKELTFILDAIEDGGGSVSKWKFYQYMSYDDPCTDKAHAISEETYLAFTEKAKQNLANRTPVLHFKDNKEMNASLFNILSYGNAQYMQDGDTWTTSGRTNDLREYSSMEELFARHQIDVKRFKHFHELSQC
;
A
#
# COMPACT_ATOMS: atom_id res chain seq x y z
N MET A 1 29.91 -0.82 10.35
CA MET A 1 28.72 -0.46 9.54
C MET A 1 27.54 -1.13 10.21
N SER A 2 26.43 -0.44 10.48
CA SER A 2 25.32 -1.08 11.21
C SER A 2 24.69 -2.17 10.35
N ASP A 3 24.46 -3.35 10.93
CA ASP A 3 23.75 -4.48 10.31
C ASP A 3 22.23 -4.26 10.27
N SER A 4 21.82 -3.06 9.85
CA SER A 4 20.42 -2.72 9.71
C SER A 4 19.89 -3.25 8.38
N PHE A 5 18.66 -3.73 8.41
CA PHE A 5 17.86 -4.04 7.24
C PHE A 5 16.60 -3.18 7.26
N TYR A 6 16.11 -2.84 6.09
CA TYR A 6 15.01 -1.89 5.96
C TYR A 6 13.81 -2.48 5.26
N LYS A 7 12.66 -1.86 5.50
CA LYS A 7 11.44 -2.05 4.71
C LYS A 7 11.07 -0.77 3.99
N GLY A 8 10.46 -0.90 2.81
CA GLY A 8 10.10 0.25 1.97
C GLY A 8 8.75 0.08 1.32
N TYR A 9 8.04 1.20 1.14
CA TYR A 9 6.79 1.26 0.37
C TYR A 9 7.11 1.76 -1.03
N TRP A 10 6.86 0.94 -2.05
CA TRP A 10 7.15 1.28 -3.44
C TRP A 10 5.87 1.42 -4.25
N MET A 11 5.60 2.65 -4.68
CA MET A 11 4.58 2.95 -5.67
C MET A 11 5.12 2.60 -7.05
N VAL A 12 4.89 1.36 -7.50
CA VAL A 12 5.46 0.78 -8.71
C VAL A 12 4.98 1.50 -9.97
N THR A 13 3.75 2.01 -9.95
CA THR A 13 3.14 2.78 -11.05
C THR A 13 2.15 3.80 -10.48
N ASN A 14 1.95 4.90 -11.18
CA ASN A 14 0.87 5.85 -10.84
C ASN A 14 -0.40 5.56 -11.63
N ARG A 15 -0.39 4.60 -12.57
CA ARG A 15 -1.56 4.22 -13.37
C ARG A 15 -2.54 3.43 -12.54
N CYS A 16 -3.83 3.78 -12.62
CA CYS A 16 -4.92 3.03 -11.99
C CYS A 16 -6.08 2.80 -12.97
N ASN A 17 -6.85 1.75 -12.73
CA ASN A 17 -8.07 1.42 -13.48
C ASN A 17 -9.36 1.82 -12.74
N LEU A 18 -9.21 2.43 -11.57
CA LEU A 18 -10.26 3.05 -10.75
C LEU A 18 -9.95 4.54 -10.56
N ASN A 19 -10.89 5.31 -10.04
CA ASN A 19 -10.80 6.77 -9.90
C ASN A 19 -11.22 7.21 -8.49
N CYS A 20 -10.62 6.59 -7.48
CA CYS A 20 -10.99 6.83 -6.08
C CYS A 20 -10.91 8.32 -5.76
N SER A 21 -11.97 8.92 -5.21
CA SER A 21 -12.05 10.38 -5.05
C SER A 21 -11.11 10.96 -3.99
N TYR A 22 -10.47 10.12 -3.19
CA TYR A 22 -9.44 10.47 -2.20
C TYR A 22 -8.04 9.97 -2.62
N CYS A 23 -7.84 9.58 -3.89
CA CYS A 23 -6.58 9.01 -4.34
C CYS A 23 -5.43 10.01 -4.18
N VAL A 24 -4.30 9.53 -3.69
CA VAL A 24 -3.08 10.31 -3.45
C VAL A 24 -2.16 10.38 -4.67
N LEU A 25 -2.38 9.51 -5.65
CA LEU A 25 -1.40 9.30 -6.68
C LEU A 25 -1.42 10.41 -7.71
N GLU A 26 -0.25 10.99 -7.89
CA GLU A 26 0.00 11.98 -8.91
C GLU A 26 0.09 11.25 -10.26
N ASP A 27 -0.92 11.39 -11.11
CA ASP A 27 -1.03 10.71 -12.41
C ASP A 27 -0.85 11.65 -13.60
N ALA A 28 -0.18 12.79 -13.38
CA ALA A 28 0.03 13.79 -14.41
C ALA A 28 0.81 13.21 -15.61
N PRO A 29 0.51 13.62 -16.86
CA PRO A 29 1.10 13.01 -18.05
C PRO A 29 2.63 13.01 -18.12
N ASP A 30 3.29 13.99 -17.52
CA ASP A 30 4.75 14.07 -17.41
C ASP A 30 5.31 13.06 -16.40
N GLN A 31 4.61 12.82 -15.28
CA GLN A 31 4.99 11.84 -14.28
C GLN A 31 4.86 10.42 -14.81
N LEU A 32 3.76 10.13 -15.53
CA LEU A 32 3.55 8.84 -16.20
C LEU A 32 4.60 8.53 -17.28
N ARG A 33 5.19 9.56 -17.91
CA ARG A 33 6.29 9.40 -18.87
C ARG A 33 7.63 9.11 -18.19
N ARG A 34 7.80 9.53 -16.95
CA ARG A 34 9.03 9.32 -16.15
C ARG A 34 9.05 7.97 -15.45
N GLU A 35 7.91 7.29 -15.36
CA GLU A 35 7.82 5.95 -14.76
C GLU A 35 8.88 5.01 -15.35
N LEU A 36 9.58 4.28 -14.47
CA LEU A 36 10.57 3.29 -14.88
C LEU A 36 9.91 2.23 -15.74
N ASP A 37 10.57 1.78 -16.81
CA ASP A 37 10.15 0.58 -17.51
C ASP A 37 10.44 -0.68 -16.67
N LEU A 38 10.11 -1.86 -17.21
CA LEU A 38 10.31 -3.12 -16.49
C LEU A 38 11.78 -3.36 -16.11
N GLU A 39 12.73 -3.01 -16.99
CA GLU A 39 14.15 -3.18 -16.71
C GLU A 39 14.65 -2.19 -15.66
N GLY A 40 14.18 -0.94 -15.71
CA GLY A 40 14.42 0.05 -14.66
C GLY A 40 13.88 -0.40 -13.30
N LYS A 41 12.67 -0.96 -13.26
CA LYS A 41 12.06 -1.55 -12.06
C LYS A 41 12.89 -2.71 -11.51
N LYS A 42 13.34 -3.65 -12.36
CA LYS A 42 14.22 -4.76 -11.97
C LYS A 42 15.57 -4.28 -11.42
N ALA A 43 16.17 -3.28 -12.07
CA ALA A 43 17.41 -2.66 -11.61
C ALA A 43 17.22 -1.98 -10.25
N LEU A 44 16.09 -1.30 -10.04
CA LEU A 44 15.76 -0.69 -8.75
C LEU A 44 15.62 -1.74 -7.64
N VAL A 45 14.86 -2.82 -7.85
CA VAL A 45 14.74 -3.93 -6.86
C VAL A 45 16.11 -4.46 -6.46
N THR A 46 16.98 -4.70 -7.45
CA THR A 46 18.35 -5.17 -7.21
C THR A 46 19.14 -4.20 -6.36
N HIS A 47 19.09 -2.92 -6.68
CA HIS A 47 19.81 -1.89 -5.95
C HIS A 47 19.29 -1.72 -4.50
N LEU A 48 17.96 -1.72 -4.32
CA LEU A 48 17.32 -1.68 -3.01
C LEU A 48 17.79 -2.86 -2.14
N TYR A 49 17.85 -4.06 -2.71
CA TYR A 49 18.29 -5.26 -2.00
C TYR A 49 19.80 -5.28 -1.71
N GLU A 50 20.64 -5.05 -2.72
CA GLU A 50 22.10 -5.24 -2.64
C GLU A 50 22.84 -4.08 -1.98
N LYS A 51 22.41 -2.84 -2.24
CA LYS A 51 23.12 -1.62 -1.80
C LYS A 51 22.44 -0.94 -0.62
N LEU A 52 21.12 -0.80 -0.70
CA LEU A 52 20.36 -0.11 0.35
C LEU A 52 19.81 -1.06 1.43
N ARG A 53 20.10 -2.36 1.34
CA ARG A 53 19.78 -3.38 2.37
C ARG A 53 18.29 -3.47 2.73
N PHE A 54 17.41 -3.25 1.75
CA PHE A 54 15.98 -3.56 1.92
C PHE A 54 15.78 -5.08 1.95
N ARG A 55 15.02 -5.56 2.95
CA ARG A 55 14.62 -6.96 3.10
C ARG A 55 13.11 -7.14 3.17
N ARG A 56 12.35 -6.05 3.11
CA ARG A 56 10.91 -6.07 2.85
C ARG A 56 10.53 -4.95 1.90
N LEU A 57 9.75 -5.26 0.88
CA LEU A 57 9.14 -4.25 0.00
C LEU A 57 7.65 -4.44 -0.04
N THR A 58 6.90 -3.37 0.23
CA THR A 58 5.47 -3.32 -0.05
C THR A 58 5.28 -2.72 -1.43
N LEU A 59 4.88 -3.54 -2.40
CA LEU A 59 4.54 -3.12 -3.74
C LEU A 59 3.13 -2.53 -3.75
N SER A 60 3.01 -1.30 -4.23
CA SER A 60 1.77 -0.55 -4.32
C SER A 60 1.80 0.29 -5.61
N GLY A 61 0.94 1.30 -5.71
CA GLY A 61 0.84 2.20 -6.86
C GLY A 61 -0.61 2.58 -7.06
N GLY A 62 -0.99 2.91 -8.29
CA GLY A 62 -2.38 3.11 -8.71
C GLY A 62 -3.14 1.82 -8.67
N GLU A 63 -2.83 0.97 -9.64
CA GLU A 63 -2.98 -0.46 -9.47
C GLU A 63 -1.69 -1.15 -9.89
N VAL A 64 -0.98 -1.70 -8.90
CA VAL A 64 0.32 -2.36 -9.08
C VAL A 64 0.29 -3.48 -10.13
N VAL A 65 -0.86 -4.12 -10.35
CA VAL A 65 -0.99 -5.21 -11.32
C VAL A 65 -1.02 -4.71 -12.78
N ILE A 66 -1.30 -3.42 -13.04
CA ILE A 66 -1.54 -2.92 -14.41
C ILE A 66 -0.33 -2.23 -15.07
N PHE A 67 0.82 -2.13 -14.41
CA PHE A 67 1.95 -1.42 -15.00
C PHE A 67 2.48 -2.10 -16.27
N GLY A 68 3.16 -1.31 -17.10
CA GLY A 68 3.73 -1.77 -18.37
C GLY A 68 2.78 -1.57 -19.55
N LYS A 69 3.04 -2.29 -20.65
CA LYS A 69 2.30 -2.15 -21.93
C LYS A 69 1.04 -3.01 -21.98
N ARG A 70 1.03 -4.16 -21.30
CA ARG A 70 -0.07 -5.13 -21.28
C ARG A 70 -0.25 -5.65 -19.86
N ALA A 71 -1.31 -5.24 -19.18
CA ALA A 71 -1.67 -5.81 -17.89
C ALA A 71 -2.13 -7.27 -18.08
N PRO A 72 -1.73 -8.23 -17.23
CA PRO A 72 -0.84 -8.10 -16.06
C PRO A 72 0.62 -8.53 -16.32
N SER A 73 1.10 -8.54 -17.57
CA SER A 73 2.39 -9.18 -17.93
C SER A 73 3.59 -8.55 -17.24
N GLY A 74 3.64 -7.21 -17.16
CA GLY A 74 4.73 -6.50 -16.49
C GLY A 74 4.85 -6.88 -15.01
N PHE A 75 3.72 -6.98 -14.32
CA PHE A 75 3.67 -7.39 -12.91
C PHE A 75 4.17 -8.82 -12.72
N ILE A 76 3.69 -9.77 -13.54
CA ILE A 76 4.11 -11.17 -13.47
C ILE A 76 5.61 -11.32 -13.74
N GLU A 77 6.15 -10.64 -14.75
CA GLU A 77 7.59 -10.66 -15.05
C GLU A 77 8.44 -10.05 -13.93
N LEU A 78 7.92 -9.03 -13.23
CA LEU A 78 8.59 -8.46 -12.06
C LEU A 78 8.59 -9.44 -10.89
N LEU A 79 7.48 -10.15 -10.62
CA LEU A 79 7.46 -11.19 -9.57
C LEU A 79 8.42 -12.33 -9.88
N GLN A 80 8.48 -12.77 -11.13
CA GLN A 80 9.46 -13.76 -11.59
C GLN A 80 10.90 -13.30 -11.33
N TYR A 81 11.19 -12.02 -11.57
CA TYR A 81 12.50 -11.44 -11.28
C TYR A 81 12.79 -11.38 -9.78
N ILE A 82 11.82 -10.95 -8.96
CA ILE A 82 11.95 -10.84 -7.50
C ILE A 82 12.22 -12.20 -6.85
N ARG A 83 11.68 -13.29 -7.43
CA ARG A 83 11.83 -14.66 -6.91
C ARG A 83 13.28 -15.04 -6.59
N LYS A 84 14.29 -14.51 -7.30
CA LYS A 84 15.71 -14.80 -7.02
C LYS A 84 16.21 -14.30 -5.66
N TYR A 85 15.51 -13.34 -5.06
CA TYR A 85 15.79 -12.78 -3.73
C TYR A 85 15.00 -13.47 -2.61
N ARG A 86 14.23 -14.50 -2.93
CA ARG A 86 13.53 -15.33 -1.93
C ARG A 86 14.51 -16.34 -1.36
N LYS A 87 14.71 -16.29 -0.04
CA LYS A 87 15.69 -17.12 0.69
C LYS A 87 15.09 -17.62 2.00
N ASN A 88 15.60 -18.75 2.48
CA ASN A 88 15.19 -19.28 3.78
C ASN A 88 15.84 -18.51 4.94
N ASP A 89 17.02 -17.93 4.75
CA ASP A 89 17.65 -17.05 5.74
C ASP A 89 16.92 -15.69 5.75
N PRO A 90 16.28 -15.28 6.86
CA PRO A 90 15.60 -13.98 6.95
C PRO A 90 16.51 -12.78 6.65
N LYS A 91 17.83 -12.88 6.87
CA LYS A 91 18.79 -11.81 6.57
C LYS A 91 19.10 -11.67 5.09
N GLU A 92 18.81 -12.70 4.29
CA GLU A 92 18.98 -12.71 2.83
C GLU A 92 17.63 -12.74 2.10
N ASN A 93 16.53 -12.92 2.81
CA ASN A 93 15.21 -12.96 2.19
C ASN A 93 14.73 -11.54 1.85
N LEU A 94 14.11 -11.38 0.69
CA LEU A 94 13.32 -10.21 0.36
C LEU A 94 11.83 -10.54 0.50
N GLU A 95 11.25 -10.14 1.62
CA GLU A 95 9.81 -10.22 1.88
C GLU A 95 9.05 -9.25 0.97
N ILE A 96 7.92 -9.70 0.43
CA ILE A 96 7.09 -8.89 -0.46
C ILE A 96 5.67 -8.83 0.09
N GLU A 97 5.23 -7.60 0.35
CA GLU A 97 3.83 -7.29 0.58
C GLU A 97 3.24 -6.63 -0.66
N LEU A 98 1.93 -6.77 -0.88
CA LEU A 98 1.23 -6.17 -2.00
C LEU A 98 0.02 -5.38 -1.51
N TYR A 99 -0.10 -4.12 -1.92
CA TYR A 99 -1.33 -3.34 -1.76
C TYR A 99 -2.02 -3.25 -3.12
N THR A 100 -3.28 -3.66 -3.18
CA THR A 100 -4.04 -3.72 -4.43
C THR A 100 -5.51 -3.37 -4.22
N ASN A 101 -6.15 -2.87 -5.26
CA ASN A 101 -7.61 -2.76 -5.36
C ASN A 101 -8.25 -4.10 -5.78
N GLY A 102 -7.47 -5.13 -6.09
CA GLY A 102 -7.93 -6.49 -6.36
C GLY A 102 -8.63 -6.71 -7.71
N THR A 103 -8.91 -5.67 -8.49
CA THR A 103 -9.74 -5.78 -9.72
C THR A 103 -9.11 -6.61 -10.83
N PHE A 104 -7.77 -6.69 -10.87
CA PHE A 104 -6.97 -7.45 -11.85
C PHE A 104 -6.37 -8.74 -11.27
N ILE A 105 -6.79 -9.16 -10.07
CA ILE A 105 -6.34 -10.42 -9.47
C ILE A 105 -7.16 -11.57 -10.05
N ASP A 106 -6.64 -12.17 -11.11
CA ASP A 106 -7.15 -13.41 -11.71
C ASP A 106 -6.27 -14.62 -11.32
N GLU A 107 -6.65 -15.81 -11.78
CA GLU A 107 -5.94 -17.06 -11.49
C GLU A 107 -4.47 -17.00 -11.92
N LYS A 108 -4.19 -16.44 -13.11
CA LYS A 108 -2.82 -16.29 -13.62
C LYS A 108 -1.97 -15.38 -12.73
N VAL A 109 -2.57 -14.30 -12.23
CA VAL A 109 -1.89 -13.39 -11.29
C VAL A 109 -1.66 -14.08 -9.94
N ILE A 110 -2.63 -14.85 -9.43
CA ILE A 110 -2.49 -15.62 -8.19
C ILE A 110 -1.38 -16.67 -8.31
N GLU A 111 -1.30 -17.42 -9.41
CA GLU A 111 -0.21 -18.36 -9.66
C GLU A 111 1.17 -17.69 -9.66
N ALA A 112 1.27 -16.48 -10.22
CA ALA A 112 2.53 -15.74 -10.24
C ALA A 112 2.96 -15.25 -8.84
N MET A 113 2.01 -15.09 -7.91
CA MET A 113 2.28 -14.70 -6.52
C MET A 113 2.84 -15.85 -5.67
N ASP A 114 2.55 -17.10 -6.03
CA ASP A 114 2.92 -18.28 -5.24
C ASP A 114 4.43 -18.37 -4.98
N GLY A 115 4.81 -18.42 -3.70
CA GLY A 115 6.21 -18.43 -3.24
C GLY A 115 6.96 -17.11 -3.40
N VAL A 116 6.31 -16.02 -3.80
CA VAL A 116 6.92 -14.69 -3.96
C VAL A 116 6.28 -13.65 -3.05
N ILE A 117 4.94 -13.59 -3.00
CA ILE A 117 4.20 -12.66 -2.15
C ILE A 117 3.93 -13.31 -0.80
N ASP A 118 4.36 -12.67 0.28
CA ASP A 118 4.06 -13.11 1.65
C ASP A 118 2.67 -12.64 2.09
N LEU A 119 2.29 -11.45 1.62
CA LEU A 119 1.14 -10.73 2.14
C LEU A 119 0.44 -9.88 1.10
N VAL A 120 -0.88 -9.89 1.11
CA VAL A 120 -1.70 -8.98 0.31
C VAL A 120 -2.62 -8.17 1.22
N ALA A 121 -2.61 -6.85 1.07
CA ALA A 121 -3.64 -5.97 1.60
C ALA A 121 -4.60 -5.54 0.48
N VAL A 122 -5.88 -5.86 0.64
CA VAL A 122 -6.96 -5.35 -0.22
C VAL A 122 -7.65 -4.19 0.47
N THR A 123 -8.07 -3.18 -0.29
CA THR A 123 -8.74 -2.02 0.31
C THR A 123 -10.26 -2.13 0.21
N ILE A 124 -10.98 -1.94 1.31
CA ILE A 124 -12.44 -1.99 1.41
C ILE A 124 -12.90 -0.79 2.24
N ASP A 125 -13.53 0.20 1.60
CA ASP A 125 -13.99 1.43 2.26
C ASP A 125 -15.48 1.43 2.64
N GLY A 126 -16.18 0.38 2.24
CA GLY A 126 -17.59 0.11 2.46
C GLY A 126 -18.02 -1.11 1.63
N ALA A 127 -19.22 -1.63 1.87
CA ALA A 127 -19.77 -2.78 1.17
C ALA A 127 -20.85 -2.42 0.14
N GLN A 128 -21.42 -1.22 0.22
CA GLN A 128 -22.56 -0.81 -0.60
C GLN A 128 -22.10 -0.30 -1.98
N ASP A 129 -22.62 -0.90 -3.06
CA ASP A 129 -22.20 -0.55 -4.43
C ASP A 129 -22.48 0.91 -4.80
N GLN A 130 -23.58 1.49 -4.30
CA GLN A 130 -23.88 2.91 -4.51
C GLN A 130 -22.78 3.80 -3.92
N PHE A 131 -22.36 3.50 -2.68
CA PHE A 131 -21.29 4.22 -2.01
C PHE A 131 -19.96 4.01 -2.73
N LEU A 132 -19.61 2.76 -3.07
CA LEU A 132 -18.38 2.43 -3.80
C LEU A 132 -18.32 3.11 -5.18
N THR A 133 -19.46 3.30 -5.85
CA THR A 133 -19.56 4.08 -7.09
C THR A 133 -19.32 5.56 -6.83
N GLN A 134 -19.92 6.11 -5.77
CA GLN A 134 -19.77 7.52 -5.39
C GLN A 134 -18.31 7.89 -5.11
N ILE A 135 -17.55 6.99 -4.48
CA ILE A 135 -16.13 7.23 -4.17
C ILE A 135 -15.18 6.77 -5.27
N GLY A 136 -15.67 6.28 -6.42
CA GLY A 136 -14.82 5.89 -7.57
C GLY A 136 -14.14 4.52 -7.46
N ARG A 137 -14.61 3.64 -6.57
CA ARG A 137 -14.18 2.23 -6.49
C ARG A 137 -14.96 1.29 -7.41
N ASN A 138 -16.19 1.67 -7.76
CA ASN A 138 -16.95 1.07 -8.83
C ASN A 138 -16.96 2.01 -10.05
N ASN A 139 -16.90 1.44 -11.24
CA ASN A 139 -17.15 2.13 -12.51
C ASN A 139 -17.84 1.19 -13.51
N GLN A 140 -18.03 1.64 -14.75
CA GLN A 140 -18.73 0.85 -15.79
C GLN A 140 -18.06 -0.49 -16.09
N LYS A 141 -16.73 -0.59 -15.97
CA LYS A 141 -15.95 -1.80 -16.28
C LYS A 141 -15.74 -2.68 -15.05
N PHE A 142 -15.63 -2.07 -13.88
CA PHE A 142 -15.39 -2.73 -12.61
C PHE A 142 -16.52 -2.35 -11.65
N SER A 143 -17.59 -3.14 -11.65
CA SER A 143 -18.71 -3.05 -10.69
C SER A 143 -18.66 -4.20 -9.69
N HIS A 144 -19.54 -4.15 -8.68
CA HIS A 144 -19.64 -5.15 -7.62
C HIS A 144 -18.29 -5.39 -6.92
N TYR A 145 -17.56 -4.31 -6.66
CA TYR A 145 -16.21 -4.34 -6.13
C TYR A 145 -16.12 -5.18 -4.85
N PHE A 146 -17.06 -5.02 -3.92
CA PHE A 146 -17.04 -5.76 -2.65
C PHE A 146 -17.14 -7.28 -2.86
N GLU A 147 -18.10 -7.74 -3.66
CA GLU A 147 -18.26 -9.17 -3.98
C GLU A 147 -17.01 -9.75 -4.66
N ARG A 148 -16.43 -9.00 -5.60
CA ARG A 148 -15.18 -9.38 -6.24
C ARG A 148 -14.06 -9.56 -5.23
N ILE A 149 -13.92 -8.62 -4.28
CA ILE A 149 -12.87 -8.68 -3.27
C ILE A 149 -13.06 -9.87 -2.33
N VAL A 150 -14.28 -10.22 -1.96
CA VAL A 150 -14.55 -11.48 -1.22
C VAL A 150 -14.00 -12.69 -1.99
N GLY A 151 -14.24 -12.75 -3.31
CA GLY A 151 -13.69 -13.79 -4.18
C GLY A 151 -12.16 -13.81 -4.24
N VAL A 152 -11.53 -12.63 -4.30
CA VAL A 152 -10.06 -12.48 -4.28
C VAL A 152 -9.48 -12.94 -2.95
N CYS A 153 -10.06 -12.51 -1.82
CA CYS A 153 -9.66 -12.91 -0.47
C CYS A 153 -9.68 -14.42 -0.29
N ARG A 154 -10.73 -15.09 -0.80
CA ARG A 154 -10.84 -16.55 -0.82
C ARG A 154 -9.68 -17.20 -1.58
N SER A 155 -9.40 -16.73 -2.79
CA SER A 155 -8.34 -17.32 -3.62
C SER A 155 -6.95 -17.13 -3.02
N LEU A 156 -6.67 -15.96 -2.45
CA LEU A 156 -5.40 -15.69 -1.76
C LEU A 156 -5.23 -16.55 -0.51
N SER A 157 -6.30 -16.74 0.27
CA SER A 157 -6.27 -17.57 1.48
C SER A 157 -6.05 -19.04 1.16
N LYS A 158 -6.60 -19.56 0.04
CA LYS A 158 -6.32 -20.92 -0.45
C LYS A 158 -4.86 -21.16 -0.79
N LEU A 159 -4.15 -20.11 -1.24
CA LEU A 159 -2.73 -20.16 -1.54
C LEU A 159 -1.85 -20.03 -0.28
N GLY A 160 -2.46 -19.74 0.88
CA GLY A 160 -1.75 -19.52 2.13
C GLY A 160 -1.07 -18.15 2.23
N ILE A 161 -1.43 -17.20 1.36
CA ILE A 161 -0.95 -15.81 1.44
C ILE A 161 -1.64 -15.10 2.60
N GLU A 162 -0.87 -14.41 3.45
CA GLU A 162 -1.44 -13.62 4.55
C GLU A 162 -2.29 -12.48 3.98
N LEU A 163 -3.52 -12.33 4.49
CA LEU A 163 -4.45 -11.32 4.01
C LEU A 163 -4.65 -10.20 5.05
N LYS A 164 -4.52 -8.96 4.59
CA LYS A 164 -4.88 -7.75 5.34
C LYS A 164 -6.01 -6.99 4.64
N LEU A 165 -6.77 -6.24 5.42
CA LEU A 165 -7.72 -5.27 4.93
C LEU A 165 -7.23 -3.87 5.22
N HIS A 166 -7.43 -2.96 4.27
CA HIS A 166 -7.20 -1.53 4.44
C HIS A 166 -8.51 -0.77 4.25
N SER A 167 -8.69 0.32 4.98
CA SER A 167 -9.79 1.28 4.74
C SER A 167 -9.30 2.70 4.95
N VAL A 168 -9.73 3.64 4.11
CA VAL A 168 -9.58 5.08 4.30
C VAL A 168 -10.86 5.61 4.94
N VAL A 169 -10.71 6.19 6.13
CA VAL A 169 -11.79 6.76 6.92
C VAL A 169 -11.87 8.26 6.62
N SER A 170 -13.01 8.69 6.11
CA SER A 170 -13.22 10.06 5.63
C SER A 170 -14.63 10.56 5.98
N ALA A 171 -14.92 11.82 5.65
CA ALA A 171 -16.24 12.43 5.83
C ALA A 171 -17.35 11.61 5.15
N LYS A 172 -17.00 10.85 4.11
CA LYS A 172 -17.92 10.05 3.30
C LYS A 172 -18.33 8.73 3.96
N ASN A 173 -17.53 8.16 4.85
CA ASN A 173 -17.81 6.82 5.41
C ASN A 173 -17.65 6.68 6.93
N HIS A 174 -17.09 7.64 7.66
CA HIS A 174 -16.84 7.51 9.11
C HIS A 174 -18.09 7.11 9.94
N ASN A 175 -19.29 7.47 9.48
CA ASN A 175 -20.54 7.07 10.15
C ASN A 175 -21.08 5.72 9.71
N GLN A 176 -20.86 5.34 8.44
CA GLN A 176 -21.47 4.15 7.84
C GLN A 176 -20.55 2.93 7.96
N LEU A 177 -19.24 3.10 7.67
CA LEU A 177 -18.27 2.01 7.69
C LEU A 177 -18.27 1.24 9.02
N PRO A 178 -18.32 1.85 10.23
CA PRO A 178 -18.40 1.09 11.47
C PRO A 178 -19.56 0.09 11.50
N LYS A 179 -20.72 0.46 10.94
CA LYS A 179 -21.92 -0.38 10.91
C LYS A 179 -21.79 -1.56 9.94
N GLU A 180 -20.85 -1.48 9.00
CA GLU A 180 -20.62 -2.49 7.97
C GLU A 180 -19.46 -3.43 8.32
N LEU A 181 -18.62 -3.12 9.33
CA LEU A 181 -17.40 -3.87 9.61
C LEU A 181 -17.64 -5.37 9.86
N THR A 182 -18.62 -5.70 10.71
CA THR A 182 -18.98 -7.08 11.02
C THR A 182 -19.44 -7.81 9.77
N PHE A 183 -20.34 -7.19 8.99
CA PHE A 183 -20.83 -7.75 7.74
C PHE A 183 -19.71 -7.97 6.70
N ILE A 184 -18.80 -7.00 6.55
CA ILE A 184 -17.65 -7.11 5.65
C ILE A 184 -16.79 -8.30 6.03
N LEU A 185 -16.47 -8.44 7.32
CA LEU A 185 -15.63 -9.52 7.81
C LEU A 185 -16.32 -10.88 7.69
N ASP A 186 -17.61 -10.97 8.08
CA ASP A 186 -18.42 -12.18 7.94
C ASP A 186 -18.46 -12.66 6.49
N ALA A 187 -18.74 -11.77 5.54
CA ALA A 187 -18.78 -12.14 4.12
C ALA A 187 -17.44 -12.66 3.58
N ILE A 188 -16.31 -12.14 4.08
CA ILE A 188 -14.98 -12.63 3.71
C ILE A 188 -14.72 -14.00 4.34
N GLU A 189 -15.02 -14.17 5.63
CA GLU A 189 -14.81 -15.41 6.38
C GLU A 189 -15.71 -16.55 5.84
N ASP A 190 -16.99 -16.27 5.62
CA ASP A 190 -17.96 -17.20 5.00
C ASP A 190 -17.56 -17.54 3.56
N GLY A 191 -16.92 -16.60 2.87
CA GLY A 191 -16.30 -16.80 1.56
C GLY A 191 -15.05 -17.69 1.60
N GLY A 192 -14.52 -18.04 2.78
CA GLY A 192 -13.29 -18.81 2.95
C GLY A 192 -12.01 -17.97 2.92
N GLY A 193 -12.13 -16.66 3.09
CA GLY A 193 -11.00 -15.77 3.35
C GLY A 193 -10.60 -15.75 4.83
N SER A 194 -9.33 -15.51 5.14
CA SER A 194 -8.86 -15.36 6.53
C SER A 194 -8.04 -14.09 6.69
N VAL A 195 -8.57 -13.11 7.42
CA VAL A 195 -7.94 -11.79 7.57
C VAL A 195 -7.12 -11.74 8.86
N SER A 196 -5.81 -11.45 8.75
CA SER A 196 -4.91 -11.32 9.90
C SER A 196 -4.96 -9.93 10.54
N LYS A 197 -5.17 -8.89 9.73
CA LYS A 197 -5.08 -7.49 10.16
C LYS A 197 -6.03 -6.59 9.37
N TRP A 198 -6.65 -5.63 10.03
CA TRP A 198 -7.40 -4.56 9.39
C TRP A 198 -6.82 -3.21 9.80
N LYS A 199 -6.28 -2.47 8.82
CA LYS A 199 -5.76 -1.12 9.02
C LYS A 199 -6.75 -0.07 8.54
N PHE A 200 -7.01 0.92 9.38
CA PHE A 200 -7.86 2.06 9.09
C PHE A 200 -7.00 3.31 9.04
N TYR A 201 -6.91 3.96 7.89
CA TYR A 201 -6.21 5.21 7.69
C TYR A 201 -7.18 6.35 7.90
N GLN A 202 -6.79 7.36 8.70
CA GLN A 202 -7.47 8.65 8.60
C GLN A 202 -7.25 9.21 7.18
N TYR A 203 -8.20 9.94 6.62
CA TYR A 203 -7.93 10.69 5.40
C TYR A 203 -6.83 11.74 5.65
N MET A 204 -5.78 11.72 4.82
CA MET A 204 -4.70 12.70 4.80
C MET A 204 -4.89 13.68 3.64
N SER A 205 -4.64 14.96 3.89
CA SER A 205 -4.66 15.98 2.83
C SER A 205 -3.44 15.84 1.91
N TYR A 206 -3.66 16.16 0.64
CA TYR A 206 -2.62 16.24 -0.40
C TYR A 206 -2.44 17.66 -0.93
N ASP A 207 -2.81 18.65 -0.13
CA ASP A 207 -2.89 20.07 -0.53
C ASP A 207 -3.82 20.30 -1.73
N ASP A 208 -4.90 19.50 -1.80
CA ASP A 208 -6.01 19.70 -2.74
C ASP A 208 -7.27 20.17 -1.97
N PRO A 209 -7.57 21.48 -1.98
CA PRO A 209 -8.69 22.04 -1.23
C PRO A 209 -10.05 21.43 -1.60
N CYS A 210 -10.24 21.02 -2.84
CA CYS A 210 -11.50 20.44 -3.30
C CYS A 210 -11.70 19.05 -2.71
N THR A 211 -10.67 18.22 -2.77
CA THR A 211 -10.67 16.87 -2.21
C THR A 211 -10.74 16.90 -0.69
N ASP A 212 -9.97 17.79 -0.06
CA ASP A 212 -9.96 17.98 1.39
C ASP A 212 -11.33 18.37 1.93
N LYS A 213 -12.01 19.32 1.28
CA LYS A 213 -13.37 19.70 1.64
C LYS A 213 -14.34 18.52 1.58
N ALA A 214 -14.13 17.58 0.67
CA ALA A 214 -15.01 16.43 0.47
C ALA A 214 -14.71 15.26 1.41
N HIS A 215 -13.47 15.12 1.90
CA HIS A 215 -13.01 13.92 2.60
C HIS A 215 -12.47 14.15 4.02
N ALA A 216 -12.02 15.34 4.37
CA ALA A 216 -11.39 15.61 5.66
C ALA A 216 -12.33 15.33 6.84
N ILE A 217 -11.75 14.79 7.91
CA ILE A 217 -12.41 14.58 9.20
C ILE A 217 -11.48 15.09 10.31
N SER A 218 -12.07 15.59 11.39
CA SER A 218 -11.31 15.98 12.57
C SER A 218 -10.70 14.76 13.28
N GLU A 219 -9.67 15.00 14.07
CA GLU A 219 -9.08 13.98 14.96
C GLU A 219 -10.14 13.39 15.90
N GLU A 220 -11.03 14.22 16.46
CA GLU A 220 -12.14 13.78 17.30
C GLU A 220 -13.09 12.83 16.55
N THR A 221 -13.43 13.16 15.30
CA THR A 221 -14.30 12.32 14.47
C THR A 221 -13.64 10.97 14.16
N TYR A 222 -12.34 10.99 13.86
CA TYR A 222 -11.57 9.78 13.63
C TYR A 222 -11.45 8.93 14.90
N LEU A 223 -11.18 9.53 16.06
CA LEU A 223 -11.16 8.84 17.35
C LEU A 223 -12.50 8.18 17.66
N ALA A 224 -13.62 8.89 17.47
CA ALA A 224 -14.95 8.33 17.63
C ALA A 224 -15.23 7.15 16.68
N PHE A 225 -14.70 7.19 15.45
CA PHE A 225 -14.71 6.03 14.55
C PHE A 225 -13.90 4.86 15.12
N THR A 226 -12.70 5.11 15.64
CA THR A 226 -11.82 4.04 16.16
C THR A 226 -12.47 3.30 17.33
N GLU A 227 -13.14 4.01 18.23
CA GLU A 227 -13.83 3.40 19.38
C GLU A 227 -15.00 2.52 18.92
N LYS A 228 -15.80 2.98 17.95
CA LYS A 228 -16.87 2.17 17.36
C LYS A 228 -16.31 0.94 16.64
N ALA A 229 -15.21 1.08 15.90
CA ALA A 229 -14.59 -0.03 15.20
C ALA A 229 -14.06 -1.10 16.17
N LYS A 230 -13.39 -0.67 17.26
CA LYS A 230 -12.96 -1.57 18.34
C LYS A 230 -14.14 -2.28 18.99
N GLN A 231 -15.23 -1.57 19.28
CA GLN A 231 -16.43 -2.16 19.87
C GLN A 231 -17.07 -3.21 18.95
N ASN A 232 -17.24 -2.89 17.67
CA ASN A 232 -17.89 -3.78 16.70
C ASN A 232 -17.06 -5.03 16.36
N LEU A 233 -15.73 -4.96 16.55
CA LEU A 233 -14.79 -6.04 16.24
C LEU A 233 -14.06 -6.60 17.48
N ALA A 234 -14.52 -6.30 18.71
CA ALA A 234 -13.80 -6.57 19.96
C ALA A 234 -13.39 -8.05 20.17
N ASN A 235 -14.15 -8.98 19.58
CA ASN A 235 -13.94 -10.42 19.71
C ASN A 235 -13.68 -11.08 18.34
N ARG A 236 -13.17 -10.32 17.38
CA ARG A 236 -12.86 -10.82 16.04
C ARG A 236 -11.37 -11.04 15.87
N THR A 237 -11.02 -11.93 14.95
CA THR A 237 -9.65 -12.38 14.68
C THR A 237 -8.70 -11.26 14.23
N PRO A 238 -9.08 -10.31 13.34
CA PRO A 238 -8.12 -9.38 12.77
C PRO A 238 -7.55 -8.41 13.82
N VAL A 239 -6.24 -8.25 13.83
CA VAL A 239 -5.59 -7.17 14.59
C VAL A 239 -5.97 -5.82 13.97
N LEU A 240 -6.53 -4.91 14.76
CA LEU A 240 -6.89 -3.58 14.28
C LEU A 240 -5.69 -2.62 14.39
N HIS A 241 -5.47 -1.83 13.35
CA HIS A 241 -4.47 -0.75 13.38
C HIS A 241 -5.08 0.54 12.86
N PHE A 242 -5.16 1.54 13.73
CA PHE A 242 -5.66 2.87 13.39
C PHE A 242 -4.47 3.78 13.14
N LYS A 243 -4.29 4.21 11.87
CA LYS A 243 -3.19 5.04 11.42
C LYS A 243 -3.69 6.47 11.16
N ASP A 244 -3.46 7.36 12.11
CA ASP A 244 -3.84 8.77 12.01
C ASP A 244 -2.87 9.57 11.12
N ASN A 245 -3.18 10.85 10.90
CA ASN A 245 -2.35 11.74 10.08
C ASN A 245 -0.97 11.98 10.68
N LYS A 246 -0.82 11.93 12.01
CA LYS A 246 0.47 12.08 12.69
C LYS A 246 1.39 10.91 12.39
N GLU A 247 0.91 9.67 12.53
CA GLU A 247 1.67 8.48 12.20
C GLU A 247 1.96 8.41 10.68
N MET A 248 0.98 8.74 9.83
CA MET A 248 1.20 8.77 8.37
C MET A 248 2.32 9.72 7.98
N ASN A 249 2.29 10.98 8.46
CA ASN A 249 3.34 11.96 8.17
C ASN A 249 4.69 11.52 8.75
N ALA A 250 4.71 11.02 9.99
CA ALA A 250 5.95 10.60 10.64
C ALA A 250 6.60 9.36 9.97
N SER A 251 5.79 8.49 9.36
CA SER A 251 6.26 7.26 8.71
C SER A 251 6.46 7.39 7.21
N LEU A 252 6.26 8.57 6.61
CA LEU A 252 6.30 8.74 5.16
C LEU A 252 7.73 8.54 4.63
N PHE A 253 7.92 7.42 3.95
CA PHE A 253 9.05 7.17 3.05
C PHE A 253 8.55 6.31 1.88
N ASN A 254 8.16 6.98 0.79
CA ASN A 254 7.57 6.31 -0.35
C ASN A 254 8.55 6.33 -1.53
N ILE A 255 8.99 5.14 -1.96
CA ILE A 255 9.70 4.97 -3.22
C ILE A 255 8.69 5.18 -4.34
N LEU A 256 8.97 6.06 -5.28
CA LEU A 256 8.06 6.44 -6.36
C LEU A 256 8.29 5.59 -7.61
N SER A 257 7.37 5.69 -8.56
CA SER A 257 7.34 4.91 -9.80
C SER A 257 8.51 5.22 -10.75
N TYR A 258 9.20 6.32 -10.51
CA TYR A 258 10.37 6.77 -11.27
C TYR A 258 11.71 6.65 -10.50
N GLY A 259 11.72 5.97 -9.34
CA GLY A 259 12.94 5.47 -8.70
C GLY A 259 13.53 6.31 -7.57
N ASN A 260 13.02 7.51 -7.29
CA ASN A 260 13.40 8.28 -6.11
C ASN A 260 12.47 7.99 -4.91
N ALA A 261 12.80 8.53 -3.73
CA ALA A 261 11.96 8.46 -2.54
C ALA A 261 11.40 9.84 -2.16
N GLN A 262 10.17 9.83 -1.64
CA GLN A 262 9.53 10.93 -0.93
C GLN A 262 9.72 10.79 0.56
N TYR A 263 9.95 11.89 1.27
CA TYR A 263 9.99 11.93 2.73
C TYR A 263 9.44 13.26 3.26
N MET A 264 9.06 13.29 4.53
CA MET A 264 8.55 14.48 5.21
C MET A 264 9.53 14.95 6.29
N GLN A 265 9.73 16.27 6.36
CA GLN A 265 10.34 16.97 7.48
C GLN A 265 9.25 17.55 8.40
N ASP A 266 9.66 18.06 9.56
CA ASP A 266 8.72 18.71 10.48
C ASP A 266 8.18 20.00 9.86
N GLY A 267 6.85 20.08 9.75
CA GLY A 267 6.15 21.20 9.14
C GLY A 267 5.88 21.05 7.63
N ASP A 268 6.37 19.98 7.00
CA ASP A 268 6.05 19.72 5.59
C ASP A 268 4.57 19.37 5.40
N THR A 269 4.06 19.71 4.22
CA THR A 269 2.81 19.20 3.65
C THR A 269 3.11 18.30 2.45
N TRP A 270 2.07 17.79 1.78
CA TRP A 270 2.25 16.90 0.64
C TRP A 270 3.11 17.52 -0.48
N THR A 271 2.82 18.77 -0.83
CA THR A 271 3.49 19.50 -1.92
C THR A 271 4.87 20.04 -1.54
N THR A 272 5.17 20.21 -0.25
CA THR A 272 6.50 20.66 0.21
C THR A 272 7.43 19.50 0.57
N SER A 273 6.93 18.26 0.54
CA SER A 273 7.69 17.06 0.87
C SER A 273 9.01 16.95 0.09
N GLY A 274 10.05 16.48 0.78
CA GLY A 274 11.36 16.23 0.20
C GLY A 274 11.34 15.07 -0.80
N ARG A 275 12.16 15.20 -1.85
CA ARG A 275 12.39 14.14 -2.85
C ARG A 275 13.89 13.88 -2.98
N THR A 276 14.28 12.62 -3.02
CA THR A 276 15.66 12.24 -3.34
C THR A 276 15.92 12.30 -4.86
N ASN A 277 17.19 12.18 -5.28
CA ASN A 277 17.49 11.66 -6.63
C ASN A 277 17.08 10.18 -6.75
N ASP A 278 17.30 9.57 -7.91
CA ASP A 278 17.11 8.13 -8.10
C ASP A 278 17.88 7.35 -7.04
N LEU A 279 17.22 6.40 -6.37
CA LEU A 279 17.82 5.63 -5.27
C LEU A 279 19.02 4.80 -5.72
N ARG A 280 19.15 4.53 -7.03
CA ARG A 280 20.28 3.82 -7.64
C ARG A 280 21.58 4.64 -7.63
N GLU A 281 21.51 5.93 -7.34
CA GLU A 281 22.69 6.81 -7.24
C GLU A 281 23.41 6.72 -5.88
N TYR A 282 22.81 6.08 -4.87
CA TYR A 282 23.40 5.97 -3.53
C TYR A 282 23.97 4.57 -3.31
N SER A 283 25.21 4.48 -2.86
CA SER A 283 25.90 3.21 -2.58
C SER A 283 25.51 2.59 -1.23
N SER A 284 24.91 3.37 -0.33
CA SER A 284 24.38 2.91 0.96
C SER A 284 23.29 3.84 1.51
N MET A 285 22.59 3.39 2.56
CA MET A 285 21.62 4.23 3.27
C MET A 285 22.28 5.39 4.03
N GLU A 286 23.51 5.22 4.52
CA GLU A 286 24.27 6.31 5.14
C GLU A 286 24.58 7.43 4.15
N GLU A 287 24.93 7.10 2.90
CA GLU A 287 25.12 8.11 1.85
C GLU A 287 23.81 8.82 1.53
N LEU A 288 22.70 8.09 1.45
CA LEU A 288 21.37 8.66 1.26
C LEU A 288 21.00 9.62 2.40
N PHE A 289 21.21 9.23 3.66
CA PHE A 289 20.96 10.11 4.82
C PHE A 289 21.90 11.30 4.87
N ALA A 290 23.15 11.16 4.45
CA ALA A 290 24.10 12.28 4.46
C ALA A 290 23.78 13.36 3.41
N ARG A 291 23.09 12.98 2.31
CA ARG A 291 22.76 13.88 1.20
C ARG A 291 21.37 14.52 1.30
N HIS A 292 20.52 14.04 2.20
CA HIS A 292 19.12 14.45 2.32
C HIS A 292 18.77 14.79 3.77
N GLN A 293 17.79 15.67 3.96
CA GLN A 293 17.34 16.08 5.29
C GLN A 293 16.34 15.08 5.88
N ILE A 294 16.66 13.79 5.80
CA ILE A 294 15.83 12.71 6.34
C ILE A 294 16.12 12.58 7.83
N ASP A 295 15.08 12.66 8.68
CA ASP A 295 15.20 12.33 10.10
C ASP A 295 15.51 10.84 10.27
N VAL A 296 16.78 10.52 10.45
CA VAL A 296 17.28 9.14 10.52
C VAL A 296 16.66 8.36 11.69
N LYS A 297 16.42 9.01 12.83
CA LYS A 297 15.84 8.35 14.00
C LYS A 297 14.40 7.94 13.71
N ARG A 298 13.63 8.86 13.13
CA ARG A 298 12.24 8.62 12.71
C ARG A 298 12.16 7.59 11.60
N PHE A 299 13.03 7.69 10.60
CA PHE A 299 13.13 6.70 9.53
C PHE A 299 13.36 5.30 10.11
N LYS A 300 14.36 5.13 10.99
CA LYS A 300 14.64 3.84 11.60
C LYS A 300 13.48 3.31 12.43
N HIS A 301 12.82 4.16 13.22
CA HIS A 301 11.64 3.75 13.99
C HIS A 301 10.54 3.10 13.14
N PHE A 302 10.29 3.63 11.94
CA PHE A 302 9.23 3.11 11.07
C PHE A 302 9.70 2.10 10.03
N HIS A 303 10.95 2.16 9.58
CA HIS A 303 11.45 1.44 8.40
C HIS A 303 12.63 0.51 8.67
N GLU A 304 13.27 0.57 9.84
CA GLU A 304 14.23 -0.46 10.25
C GLU A 304 13.45 -1.72 10.64
N LEU A 305 13.87 -2.87 10.11
CA LEU A 305 13.36 -4.16 10.53
C LEU A 305 14.00 -4.49 11.87
N SER A 306 13.19 -4.78 12.89
CA SER A 306 13.68 -5.32 14.15
C SER A 306 14.50 -6.58 13.85
N GLN A 307 15.73 -6.64 14.34
CA GLN A 307 16.50 -7.88 14.28
C GLN A 307 15.75 -8.93 15.09
N CYS A 308 15.37 -10.03 14.44
CA CYS A 308 14.87 -11.23 15.12
C CYS A 308 15.97 -11.84 15.98
#